data_AF-T1KE66-F1
#
_entry.id   AF-T1KE66-F1
#
_cell.length_a   1.000
_cell.length_b   1.000
_cell.length_c   1.000
_cell.angle_alpha   90.00
_cell.angle_beta   90.00
_cell.angle_gamma   90.00
#
_symmetry.space_group_name_H-M   'P 1'
#
loop_
_entity.id
_entity.type
_entity.pdbx_description
1 polymer ?
#
loop_
_entity_poly.entity_id
_entity_poly.type
_entity_poly.pdbx_seq_one_letter_code
_entity_poly.pdbx_strand_id
1 'polypeptide(L)' 'METETKMETESTKMDSETKMFIGGLSWQTAPESLKEYFSKFGNITEVMVMKDPTTRRSSEYDME' A
#
# COMPACT_ATOMS: atom_id res chain seq x y z
N MET A 1 19.68 -42.58 8.15
CA MET A 1 18.34 -41.99 8.24
C MET A 1 18.50 -40.54 7.86
N GLU A 2 18.48 -40.31 6.55
CA GLU A 2 18.43 -39.01 5.91
C GLU A 2 17.15 -38.27 6.32
N THR A 3 17.30 -37.08 6.88
CA THR A 3 16.20 -36.11 7.01
C THR A 3 16.70 -34.76 6.47
N GLU A 4 16.54 -34.66 5.15
CA GLU A 4 15.94 -33.55 4.42
C GLU A 4 16.33 -32.12 4.86
N THR A 5 17.33 -31.62 4.13
CA THR A 5 17.63 -30.24 3.77
C THR A 5 16.51 -29.22 4.02
N LYS A 6 16.70 -28.38 5.05
CA LYS A 6 16.03 -27.09 5.20
C LYS A 6 16.49 -26.20 4.04
N MET A 7 15.60 -25.97 3.07
CA MET A 7 15.82 -25.04 1.98
C MET A 7 15.78 -23.61 2.54
N GLU A 8 16.94 -23.09 2.91
CA GLU A 8 17.11 -21.68 3.18
C GLU A 8 17.34 -20.99 1.83
N THR A 9 16.25 -20.55 1.21
CA THR A 9 16.36 -19.66 0.04
C THR A 9 16.66 -18.26 0.54
N GLU A 10 17.92 -18.01 0.89
CA GLU A 10 18.46 -16.66 1.00
C GLU A 10 18.51 -16.07 -0.41
N SER A 11 17.40 -15.45 -0.84
CA SER A 11 17.37 -14.68 -2.08
C SER A 11 17.88 -13.28 -1.76
N THR A 12 19.17 -13.06 -1.98
CA THR A 12 19.75 -11.74 -2.13
C THR A 12 18.95 -10.96 -3.18
N LYS A 13 18.17 -9.95 -2.77
CA LYS A 13 17.63 -8.97 -3.71
C LYS A 13 17.80 -7.58 -3.13
N MET A 14 18.49 -6.76 -3.91
CA MET A 14 18.65 -5.33 -3.74
C MET A 14 17.37 -4.72 -3.18
N ASP A 15 17.51 -3.96 -2.09
CA ASP A 15 16.50 -3.12 -1.48
C ASP A 15 16.15 -1.96 -2.45
N SER A 16 15.67 -2.30 -3.64
CA SER A 16 14.93 -1.37 -4.48
C SER A 16 13.51 -1.39 -3.94
N GLU A 17 13.26 -0.56 -2.92
CA GLU A 17 11.94 -0.32 -2.35
C GLU A 17 10.95 -0.11 -3.50
N THR A 18 10.22 -1.16 -3.86
CA THR A 18 9.29 -1.13 -5.00
C THR A 18 8.02 -0.46 -4.52
N LYS A 19 8.04 0.87 -4.52
CA LYS A 19 6.92 1.71 -4.12
C LYS A 19 6.05 2.02 -5.32
N MET A 20 4.76 1.70 -5.23
CA MET A 20 3.77 2.08 -6.23
C MET A 20 2.82 3.13 -5.68
N PHE A 21 2.46 4.11 -6.51
CA PHE A 21 1.45 5.12 -6.20
C PHE A 21 0.19 4.83 -7.00
N ILE A 22 -0.94 4.76 -6.32
CA ILE A 22 -2.23 4.47 -6.94
C ILE A 22 -3.14 5.69 -6.73
N GLY A 23 -3.43 6.40 -7.82
CA GLY A 23 -4.37 7.52 -7.84
C GLY A 23 -5.79 7.09 -8.26
N GLY A 24 -6.76 8.00 -8.10
CA GLY A 24 -8.15 7.76 -8.55
C GLY A 24 -8.91 6.71 -7.72
N LEU A 25 -8.42 6.37 -6.54
CA LEU A 25 -9.13 5.50 -5.61
C LEU A 25 -10.36 6.21 -5.05
N SER A 26 -11.43 5.45 -4.85
CA SER A 26 -12.63 5.95 -4.17
C SER A 26 -12.30 6.30 -2.71
N TRP A 27 -13.01 7.28 -2.15
CA TRP A 27 -12.93 7.62 -0.72
C TRP A 27 -13.24 6.44 0.21
N GLN A 28 -14.01 5.49 -0.30
CA GLN A 28 -14.41 4.27 0.40
C GLN A 28 -13.33 3.16 0.32
N THR A 29 -12.31 3.33 -0.52
CA THR A 29 -11.24 2.34 -0.65
C THR A 29 -10.44 2.26 0.65
N ALA A 30 -10.34 1.04 1.19
CA ALA A 30 -9.61 0.73 2.40
C ALA A 30 -8.23 0.12 2.08
N PRO A 31 -7.20 0.37 2.91
CA PRO A 31 -5.88 -0.23 2.72
C PRO A 31 -5.92 -1.77 2.77
N GLU A 32 -6.82 -2.36 3.56
CA GLU A 32 -6.98 -3.81 3.67
C GLU A 32 -7.43 -4.43 2.34
N SER A 33 -8.42 -3.82 1.66
CA SER A 33 -8.91 -4.29 0.37
C SER A 33 -7.85 -4.18 -0.71
N LEU A 34 -7.02 -3.13 -0.68
CA LEU A 34 -5.87 -3.00 -1.58
C LEU A 34 -4.84 -4.10 -1.30
N LYS A 35 -4.50 -4.33 -0.03
CA LYS A 35 -3.54 -5.37 0.35
C LYS A 35 -4.01 -6.74 -0.12
N GLU A 36 -5.25 -7.11 0.16
CA GLU A 36 -5.81 -8.39 -0.28
C GLU A 36 -5.81 -8.52 -1.81
N TYR A 37 -6.25 -7.48 -2.52
CA TYR A 37 -6.29 -7.48 -3.98
C TYR A 37 -4.91 -7.62 -4.61
N PHE A 38 -3.90 -6.91 -4.10
CA PHE A 38 -2.55 -6.92 -4.66
C PHE A 38 -1.71 -8.12 -4.16
N SER A 39 -2.09 -8.75 -3.05
CA SER A 39 -1.36 -9.89 -2.47
C SER A 39 -1.29 -11.09 -3.42
N LYS A 40 -2.19 -11.18 -4.39
CA LYS A 40 -2.17 -12.21 -5.44
C LYS A 40 -1.04 -12.03 -6.47
N PHE A 41 -0.46 -10.83 -6.55
CA PHE A 41 0.64 -10.52 -7.47
C PHE A 41 2.01 -10.56 -6.79
N GLY A 42 2.06 -10.57 -5.46
CA GLY A 42 3.31 -10.63 -4.71
C GLY A 42 3.13 -10.34 -3.23
N ASN A 43 4.23 -10.45 -2.48
CA ASN A 43 4.24 -10.13 -1.06
C ASN A 43 4.18 -8.61 -0.86
N ILE A 44 3.22 -8.14 -0.07
CA ILE A 44 3.06 -6.71 0.24
C ILE A 44 3.58 -6.42 1.64
N THR A 45 4.58 -5.55 1.73
CA THR A 45 5.14 -5.08 2.99
C THR A 45 4.22 -4.10 3.69
N GLU A 46 3.77 -3.05 2.98
CA GLU A 46 3.00 -1.95 3.57
C GLU A 46 2.01 -1.37 2.56
N VAL A 47 0.85 -0.91 3.04
CA VAL A 47 -0.16 -0.18 2.26
C VAL A 47 -0.60 1.04 3.07
N MET A 48 -0.56 2.21 2.45
CA MET A 48 -1.00 3.46 3.06
C MET A 48 -1.98 4.17 2.13
N VAL A 49 -3.19 4.47 2.63
CA VAL A 49 -4.18 5.28 1.90
C VAL A 49 -4.16 6.68 2.49
N MET A 50 -3.60 7.62 1.74
CA MET A 50 -3.66 9.04 2.10
C MET A 50 -5.08 9.53 1.86
N LYS A 51 -5.82 9.79 2.94
CA LYS A 51 -7.10 10.49 2.90
C LYS A 51 -6.81 11.94 3.26
N ASP A 52 -7.07 12.86 2.34
CA ASP A 52 -6.96 14.28 2.65
C ASP A 52 -7.98 14.59 3.75
N PRO A 53 -7.55 15.03 4.95
CA PRO A 53 -8.46 15.48 5.98
C PRO A 53 -8.95 16.84 5.53
N THR A 54 -9.93 16.81 4.62
CA THR A 54 -10.66 17.93 4.02
C THR A 54 -10.12 19.26 4.49
N THR A 55 -9.25 19.86 3.68
CA THR A 55 -8.86 21.26 3.86
C THR A 55 -10.07 22.05 4.35
N ARG A 56 -10.00 22.49 5.61
CA ARG A 56 -10.88 23.50 6.19
C ARG A 56 -10.59 24.84 5.51
N ARG A 57 -10.69 24.92 4.19
CA ARG A 57 -10.91 26.20 3.52
C ARG A 57 -12.40 26.44 3.49
N SER A 58 -12.86 26.86 4.66
CA SER A 58 -13.84 27.94 4.74
C SER A 58 -13.22 29.15 4.03
N SER A 59 -13.33 29.19 2.71
CA SER A 59 -13.52 30.47 2.04
C SER A 59 -15.02 30.73 2.22
N GLU A 60 -15.43 31.17 3.42
CA GLU A 60 -15.70 32.59 3.63
C GLU A 60 -16.49 33.10 2.42
N TYR A 61 -17.80 32.99 2.53
CA TYR A 61 -18.73 33.73 1.70
C TYR A 61 -18.44 35.22 1.95
N ASP A 62 -17.55 35.81 1.18
CA ASP A 62 -17.52 37.27 1.04
C ASP A 62 -18.63 37.63 0.04
N MET A 63 -19.83 37.82 0.59
CA MET A 63 -20.94 38.45 -0.10
C MET A 63 -20.75 39.97 0.04
N GLU A 64 -20.38 40.63 -1.05
CA GLU A 64 -20.76 42.04 -1.30
C GLU A 64 -22.17 42.10 -1.91
#